data_AF-A0A953R8K1-F1
#
_entry.id   AF-A0A953R8K1-F1
#
_cell.length_a   1.000
_cell.length_b   1.000
_cell.length_c   1.000
_cell.angle_alpha   90.00
_cell.angle_beta   90.00
_cell.angle_gamma   90.00
#
_symmetry.space_group_name_H-M   'P 1'
#
loop_
_entity.id
_entity.type
_entity.pdbx_description
1 polymer ?
#
loop_
_entity_poly.entity_id
_entity_poly.type
_entity_poly.pdbx_seq_one_letter_code
_entity_poly.pdbx_strand_id
1 'polypeptide(L)'
;MIEKERIDQVIDHILCYMSLSELQQESASFHKLSLSWFSDADPLMEDWLKTFQRARTDQSERLFFADAKPSDVGAFDICWLGGARDDDGGNMSADQAFTLQRHRRLPLKDVRGRFPMRTGVVVESSIAFIKANATYESARMLYEYRGGKWVAVASHSGLRAPSFFEQEHLAIQLAMGMAFSRQYEWRVSLGWAGCPTISFLTDPVGAREVFRLRDIPNGQSRRSALRHWVVEHWRKSRRDDAEVAKVRTHLRGSTDFTWNGLACRILPSADDVRKAGGGAA
;
A
#
# COMPACT_ATOMS: atom_id res chain seq x y z
N MET A 1 -13.83 -24.45 -8.08
CA MET A 1 -14.76 -23.91 -7.07
C MET A 1 -13.87 -23.37 -5.97
N ILE A 2 -13.68 -22.05 -5.91
CA ILE A 2 -12.76 -21.44 -4.94
C ILE A 2 -13.55 -21.23 -3.65
N GLU A 3 -13.09 -21.85 -2.57
CA GLU A 3 -13.72 -21.77 -1.26
C GLU A 3 -13.63 -20.33 -0.76
N LYS A 4 -14.78 -19.72 -0.43
CA LYS A 4 -14.84 -18.34 0.07
C LYS A 4 -14.03 -18.29 1.35
N GLU A 5 -12.96 -17.51 1.36
CA GLU A 5 -12.10 -17.39 2.52
C GLU A 5 -12.95 -16.81 3.67
N ARG A 6 -12.92 -17.47 4.83
CA ARG A 6 -13.72 -17.04 5.97
C ARG A 6 -13.13 -15.73 6.51
N ILE A 7 -13.98 -14.80 6.94
CA ILE A 7 -13.54 -13.54 7.55
C ILE A 7 -12.53 -13.77 8.69
N ASP A 8 -12.67 -14.88 9.41
CA ASP A 8 -11.77 -15.33 10.47
C ASP A 8 -10.32 -15.53 9.94
N GLN A 9 -10.15 -16.11 8.76
CA GLN A 9 -8.82 -16.34 8.15
C GLN A 9 -8.15 -15.02 7.75
N VAL A 10 -8.93 -14.07 7.21
CA VAL A 10 -8.41 -12.73 6.89
C VAL A 10 -7.98 -11.99 8.15
N ILE A 11 -8.74 -12.12 9.24
CA ILE A 11 -8.37 -11.58 10.55
C ILE A 11 -7.08 -12.22 11.05
N ASP A 12 -6.94 -13.54 10.96
CA ASP A 12 -5.72 -14.24 11.37
C ASP A 12 -4.51 -13.80 10.55
N HIS A 13 -4.65 -13.60 9.23
CA HIS A 13 -3.59 -13.04 8.39
C HIS A 13 -3.19 -11.62 8.81
N ILE A 14 -4.17 -10.77 9.16
CA ILE A 14 -3.94 -9.41 9.64
C ILE A 14 -3.17 -9.44 10.96
N LEU A 15 -3.62 -10.26 11.92
CA LEU A 15 -2.99 -10.38 13.24
C LEU A 15 -1.57 -10.95 13.13
N CYS A 16 -1.40 -12.01 12.33
CA CYS A 16 -0.10 -12.60 12.05
C CYS A 16 0.85 -11.59 11.40
N TYR A 17 0.37 -10.81 10.43
CA TYR A 17 1.18 -9.78 9.80
C TYR A 17 1.59 -8.68 10.77
N MET A 18 0.68 -8.23 11.64
CA MET A 18 1.01 -7.19 12.60
C MET A 18 2.08 -7.69 13.58
N SER A 19 2.13 -8.99 13.89
CA SER A 19 3.03 -9.56 14.92
C SER A 19 4.42 -9.87 14.38
N LEU A 20 4.68 -9.60 13.10
CA LEU A 20 5.94 -9.95 12.47
C LEU A 20 7.16 -9.13 12.96
N SER A 21 6.99 -8.16 13.85
CA SER A 21 8.13 -7.42 14.41
C SER A 21 9.10 -8.30 15.18
N GLU A 22 8.66 -9.47 15.64
CA GLU A 22 9.47 -10.44 16.37
C GLU A 22 10.20 -11.45 15.45
N LEU A 23 9.97 -11.41 14.13
CA LEU A 23 10.55 -12.39 13.23
C LEU A 23 12.07 -12.26 13.12
N GLN A 24 12.75 -13.40 13.27
CA GLN A 24 14.18 -13.51 13.07
C GLN A 24 14.48 -13.80 11.60
N GLN A 25 15.52 -13.17 11.06
CA GLN A 25 15.89 -13.32 9.66
C GLN A 25 16.90 -14.44 9.46
N GLU A 26 16.66 -15.34 8.50
CA GLU A 26 17.46 -16.56 8.33
C GLU A 26 18.67 -16.45 7.36
N SER A 27 18.86 -15.35 6.59
CA SER A 27 19.88 -15.36 5.50
C SER A 27 20.58 -14.02 5.17
N ALA A 28 21.81 -14.16 4.67
CA ALA A 28 22.79 -13.12 4.29
C ALA A 28 22.87 -12.87 2.76
N SER A 29 21.72 -12.78 2.07
CA SER A 29 21.69 -12.40 0.65
C SER A 29 21.58 -10.88 0.44
N PHE A 30 21.89 -10.43 -0.79
CA PHE A 30 22.54 -9.15 -1.08
C PHE A 30 21.84 -7.85 -0.66
N HIS A 31 20.56 -7.82 -0.27
CA HIS A 31 19.97 -6.57 0.26
C HIS A 31 18.84 -6.86 1.27
N LYS A 32 19.23 -7.32 2.46
CA LYS A 32 18.38 -7.43 3.65
C LYS A 32 17.44 -6.22 3.80
N LEU A 33 16.13 -6.47 3.78
CA LEU A 33 15.09 -5.48 4.03
C LEU A 33 14.43 -5.78 5.38
N SER A 34 14.34 -4.77 6.24
CA SER A 34 13.50 -4.85 7.44
C SER A 34 12.03 -5.04 7.05
N LEU A 35 11.24 -5.73 7.86
CA LEU A 35 9.79 -5.84 7.62
C LEU A 35 9.07 -4.48 7.69
N SER A 36 9.62 -3.50 8.41
CA SER A 36 9.14 -2.11 8.38
C SER A 36 9.25 -1.47 6.99
N TRP A 37 10.03 -2.05 6.08
CA TRP A 37 10.05 -1.66 4.67
C TRP A 37 8.72 -1.95 3.98
N PHE A 38 7.96 -2.91 4.50
CA PHE A 38 6.69 -3.35 3.95
C PHE A 38 5.50 -2.77 4.73
N SER A 39 5.70 -1.73 5.56
CA SER A 39 4.60 -1.02 6.20
C SER A 39 3.60 -0.45 5.20
N ASP A 40 2.36 -0.28 5.65
CA ASP A 40 1.19 0.12 4.86
C ASP A 40 0.85 -0.85 3.74
N ALA A 41 1.02 -2.14 4.03
CA ALA A 41 0.58 -3.20 3.16
C ALA A 41 -0.95 -3.18 3.07
N ASP A 42 -1.49 -3.04 1.86
CA ASP A 42 -2.91 -3.27 1.63
C ASP A 42 -3.15 -4.80 1.63
N PRO A 43 -4.15 -5.31 2.37
CA PRO A 43 -4.50 -6.71 2.29
C PRO A 43 -5.09 -6.99 0.91
N LEU A 44 -4.59 -8.01 0.21
CA LEU A 44 -5.26 -8.49 -0.99
C LEU A 44 -6.59 -9.11 -0.60
N MET A 45 -7.65 -8.33 -0.69
CA MET A 45 -9.00 -8.85 -0.54
C MET A 45 -9.27 -9.88 -1.65
N GLU A 46 -10.05 -10.92 -1.33
CA GLU A 46 -10.42 -11.98 -2.27
C GLU A 46 -11.02 -11.43 -3.58
N ASP A 47 -11.75 -10.32 -3.51
CA ASP A 47 -12.35 -9.69 -4.70
C ASP A 47 -11.30 -9.04 -5.62
N TRP A 48 -10.23 -8.51 -5.05
CA TRP A 48 -9.08 -8.06 -5.81
C TRP A 48 -8.38 -9.28 -6.43
N LEU A 49 -8.15 -10.35 -5.68
CA LEU A 49 -7.61 -11.61 -6.21
C LEU A 49 -8.45 -12.19 -7.35
N LYS A 50 -9.78 -12.16 -7.27
CA LYS A 50 -10.69 -12.59 -8.35
C LYS A 50 -10.56 -11.69 -9.56
N THR A 51 -10.52 -10.38 -9.35
CA THR A 51 -10.28 -9.39 -10.41
C THR A 51 -8.93 -9.65 -11.07
N PHE A 52 -7.91 -10.00 -10.28
CA PHE A 52 -6.56 -10.34 -10.76
C PHE A 52 -6.50 -11.67 -11.50
N GLN A 53 -7.16 -12.70 -11.00
CA GLN A 53 -7.23 -14.00 -11.68
C GLN A 53 -7.98 -13.86 -13.01
N ARG A 54 -9.10 -13.11 -13.03
CA ARG A 54 -9.83 -12.81 -14.27
C ARG A 54 -8.98 -12.01 -15.25
N ALA A 55 -8.31 -10.94 -14.81
CA ALA A 55 -7.39 -10.17 -15.66
C ALA A 55 -6.18 -10.98 -16.16
N ARG A 56 -5.76 -12.00 -15.41
CA ARG A 56 -4.68 -12.92 -15.81
C ARG A 56 -5.13 -13.85 -16.94
N THR A 57 -6.35 -14.38 -16.88
CA THR A 57 -6.88 -15.36 -17.84
C THR A 57 -7.62 -14.75 -19.03
N ASP A 58 -8.20 -13.56 -18.86
CA ASP A 58 -8.98 -12.87 -19.89
C ASP A 58 -8.36 -11.50 -20.20
N GLN A 59 -7.84 -11.37 -21.43
CA GLN A 59 -7.18 -10.16 -21.90
C GLN A 59 -8.15 -8.98 -22.07
N SER A 60 -9.45 -9.24 -22.25
CA SER A 60 -10.49 -8.20 -22.34
C SER A 60 -10.87 -7.61 -20.98
N GLU A 61 -10.68 -8.38 -19.91
CA GLU A 61 -10.85 -7.97 -18.51
C GLU A 61 -9.60 -7.31 -17.92
N ARG A 62 -8.51 -7.17 -18.70
CA ARG A 62 -7.35 -6.35 -18.33
C ARG A 62 -7.72 -4.87 -18.41
N LEU A 63 -8.56 -4.42 -17.47
CA LEU A 63 -9.05 -3.06 -17.45
C LEU A 63 -8.01 -2.09 -16.83
N PHE A 64 -7.89 -0.94 -17.51
CA PHE A 64 -7.25 0.35 -17.18
C PHE A 64 -5.72 0.49 -17.07
N PHE A 65 -4.92 -0.56 -16.84
CA PHE A 65 -3.46 -0.37 -16.60
C PHE A 65 -2.49 -1.24 -17.40
N ALA A 66 -2.95 -1.95 -18.43
CA ALA A 66 -2.05 -2.79 -19.25
C ALA A 66 -0.86 -2.01 -19.81
N ASP A 67 -1.10 -0.78 -20.26
CA ASP A 67 -0.10 0.13 -20.83
C ASP A 67 0.30 1.29 -19.91
N ALA A 68 -0.19 1.28 -18.66
CA ALA A 68 0.09 2.37 -17.74
C ALA A 68 1.57 2.38 -17.31
N LYS A 69 2.10 3.58 -17.22
CA LYS A 69 3.44 3.88 -16.72
C LYS A 69 3.32 4.48 -15.32
N PRO A 70 4.37 4.41 -14.48
CA PRO A 70 4.40 5.07 -13.18
C PRO A 70 4.17 6.59 -13.27
N SER A 71 4.44 7.21 -14.42
CA SER A 71 4.11 8.62 -14.67
C SER A 71 2.60 8.89 -14.67
N ASP A 72 1.80 7.90 -15.01
CA ASP A 72 0.38 8.04 -15.29
C ASP A 72 -0.45 7.92 -14.00
N VAL A 73 0.13 7.31 -12.96
CA VAL A 73 -0.49 7.10 -11.64
C VAL A 73 0.06 8.02 -10.54
N GLY A 74 0.87 9.02 -10.90
CA GLY A 74 1.43 9.99 -9.95
C GLY A 74 2.48 9.38 -9.01
N ALA A 75 2.27 9.48 -7.70
CA ALA A 75 3.16 8.88 -6.71
C ALA A 75 2.97 7.35 -6.70
N PHE A 76 3.98 6.62 -7.18
CA PHE A 76 3.96 5.16 -7.24
C PHE A 76 4.82 4.57 -6.12
N ASP A 77 4.17 4.21 -5.01
CA ASP A 77 4.76 3.50 -3.86
C ASP A 77 3.66 2.70 -3.16
N ILE A 78 3.64 1.39 -3.43
CA ILE A 78 2.55 0.49 -3.07
C ILE A 78 3.12 -0.70 -2.37
N CYS A 79 2.59 -0.99 -1.19
CA CYS A 79 2.86 -2.19 -0.45
C CYS A 79 1.57 -3.02 -0.35
N TRP A 80 1.68 -4.33 -0.48
CA TRP A 80 0.54 -5.24 -0.37
C TRP A 80 0.94 -6.62 0.16
N LEU A 81 -0.02 -7.26 0.82
CA LEU A 81 0.07 -8.62 1.35
C LEU A 81 -0.45 -9.60 0.31
N GLY A 82 0.37 -10.57 -0.10
CA GLY A 82 -0.02 -11.66 -1.01
C GLY A 82 -0.06 -13.01 -0.31
N GLY A 83 -0.98 -13.87 -0.72
CA GLY A 83 -1.03 -15.26 -0.23
C GLY A 83 0.23 -16.05 -0.58
N ALA A 84 0.37 -17.22 0.05
CA ALA A 84 1.27 -18.27 -0.44
C ALA A 84 0.92 -18.55 -1.91
N ARG A 85 1.94 -18.62 -2.78
CA ARG A 85 1.69 -18.95 -4.19
C ARG A 85 1.59 -20.46 -4.30
N ASP A 86 0.45 -20.96 -4.75
CA ASP A 86 0.29 -22.37 -5.12
C ASP A 86 1.12 -22.67 -6.39
N ASP A 87 2.35 -23.13 -6.18
CA ASP A 87 3.11 -24.21 -6.84
C ASP A 87 3.11 -24.47 -8.36
N ASP A 88 2.71 -23.54 -9.23
CA ASP A 88 2.81 -23.78 -10.69
C ASP A 88 4.06 -23.21 -11.41
N GLY A 89 5.12 -22.77 -10.71
CA GLY A 89 6.29 -22.31 -11.49
C GLY A 89 7.55 -21.79 -10.81
N GLY A 90 7.73 -21.97 -9.51
CA GLY A 90 9.02 -21.66 -8.89
C GLY A 90 9.08 -22.24 -7.51
N ASN A 91 10.08 -23.09 -7.26
CA ASN A 91 10.43 -23.70 -5.97
C ASN A 91 10.20 -22.73 -4.81
N MET A 92 9.00 -22.71 -4.25
CA MET A 92 8.77 -22.17 -2.93
C MET A 92 9.07 -23.28 -1.94
N SER A 93 9.67 -22.93 -0.82
CA SER A 93 9.75 -23.88 0.27
C SER A 93 8.34 -24.17 0.77
N ALA A 94 8.04 -25.45 1.02
CA ALA A 94 6.74 -25.91 1.52
C ALA A 94 6.33 -25.28 2.87
N ASP A 95 7.19 -24.46 3.47
CA ASP A 95 7.00 -23.76 4.73
C ASP A 95 6.51 -22.31 4.56
N GLN A 96 6.22 -21.83 3.35
CA GLN A 96 5.86 -20.44 3.15
C GLN A 96 4.40 -20.15 3.53
N ALA A 97 4.20 -19.18 4.44
CA ALA A 97 2.88 -18.75 4.87
C ALA A 97 2.28 -17.66 3.96
N PHE A 98 3.05 -16.61 3.63
CA PHE A 98 2.59 -15.51 2.76
C PHE A 98 3.75 -14.68 2.20
N THR A 99 3.43 -13.68 1.36
CA THR A 99 4.38 -12.72 0.80
C THR A 99 4.01 -11.28 1.14
N LEU A 100 5.04 -10.44 1.29
CA LEU A 100 4.88 -8.99 1.29
C LEU A 100 5.54 -8.42 0.07
N GLN A 101 4.86 -7.57 -0.66
CA GLN A 101 5.40 -6.98 -1.87
C GLN A 101 5.32 -5.46 -1.80
N ARG A 102 6.41 -4.80 -2.20
CA ARG A 102 6.45 -3.35 -2.35
C ARG A 102 6.97 -2.96 -3.71
N HIS A 103 6.17 -2.21 -4.46
CA HIS A 103 6.48 -1.68 -5.77
C HIS A 103 6.57 -0.17 -5.69
N ARG A 104 7.71 0.40 -6.05
CA ARG A 104 7.87 1.86 -6.04
C ARG A 104 8.70 2.37 -7.19
N ARG A 105 8.37 3.57 -7.67
CA ARG A 105 9.18 4.28 -8.66
C ARG A 105 10.46 4.79 -8.00
N LEU A 106 11.60 4.49 -8.61
CA LEU A 106 12.89 5.04 -8.17
C LEU A 106 13.22 6.33 -8.92
N PRO A 107 13.74 7.36 -8.23
CA PRO A 107 14.37 8.49 -8.88
C PRO A 107 15.56 8.03 -9.75
N LEU A 108 15.64 8.51 -10.99
CA LEU A 108 16.71 8.09 -11.92
C LEU A 108 18.13 8.38 -11.38
N LYS A 109 18.27 9.43 -10.56
CA LYS A 109 19.55 9.76 -9.91
C LYS A 109 20.06 8.65 -8.98
N ASP A 110 19.16 7.83 -8.41
CA ASP A 110 19.52 6.79 -7.45
C ASP A 110 20.01 5.50 -8.15
N VAL A 111 19.68 5.34 -9.43
CA VAL A 111 20.00 4.17 -10.26
C VAL A 111 20.93 4.46 -11.43
N ARG A 112 21.22 5.74 -11.71
CA ARG A 112 22.12 6.16 -12.79
C ARG A 112 23.50 5.51 -12.62
N GLY A 113 23.97 4.88 -13.69
CA GLY A 113 25.29 4.23 -13.74
C GLY A 113 25.35 2.81 -13.17
N ARG A 114 24.25 2.29 -12.58
CA ARG A 114 24.22 0.91 -12.05
C ARG A 114 23.97 -0.15 -13.12
N PHE A 115 23.27 0.22 -14.20
CA PHE A 115 22.94 -0.64 -15.34
C PHE A 115 22.59 0.24 -16.56
N PRO A 116 22.68 -0.29 -17.79
CA PRO A 116 22.27 0.43 -18.99
C PRO A 116 20.75 0.63 -19.01
N MET A 117 20.29 1.81 -18.62
CA MET A 117 18.89 2.21 -18.70
C MET A 117 18.52 2.55 -20.14
N ARG A 118 17.43 1.97 -20.66
CA ARG A 118 16.88 2.32 -21.98
C ARG A 118 15.67 3.24 -21.88
N THR A 119 15.05 3.30 -20.71
CA THR A 119 13.91 4.18 -20.45
C THR A 119 14.17 5.15 -19.31
N GLY A 120 13.38 6.21 -19.25
CA GLY A 120 13.41 7.19 -18.16
C GLY A 120 12.61 6.78 -16.93
N VAL A 121 12.23 5.51 -16.80
CA VAL A 121 11.39 5.04 -15.68
C VAL A 121 11.88 3.69 -15.16
N VAL A 122 12.15 3.64 -13.85
CA VAL A 122 12.58 2.44 -13.14
C VAL A 122 11.65 2.20 -11.95
N VAL A 123 11.26 0.94 -11.78
CA VAL A 123 10.48 0.45 -10.64
C VAL A 123 11.35 -0.51 -9.84
N GLU A 124 11.34 -0.37 -8.53
CA GLU A 124 11.84 -1.39 -7.61
C GLU A 124 10.66 -2.26 -7.16
N SER A 125 10.78 -3.57 -7.35
CA SER A 125 9.93 -4.60 -6.74
C SER A 125 10.72 -5.23 -5.59
N SER A 126 10.23 -5.04 -4.37
CA SER A 126 10.74 -5.69 -3.17
C SER A 126 9.76 -6.77 -2.76
N ILE A 127 10.28 -7.93 -2.33
CA ILE A 127 9.45 -9.02 -1.82
C ILE A 127 10.03 -9.55 -0.51
N ALA A 128 9.18 -9.85 0.46
CA ALA A 128 9.49 -10.67 1.63
C ALA A 128 8.70 -11.97 1.57
N PHE A 129 9.36 -13.10 1.79
CA PHE A 129 8.77 -14.43 1.91
C PHE A 129 8.71 -14.76 3.39
N ILE A 130 7.50 -14.79 3.97
CA ILE A 130 7.30 -15.09 5.39
C ILE A 130 7.06 -16.59 5.54
N LYS A 131 7.89 -17.25 6.34
CA LYS A 131 7.82 -18.69 6.62
C LYS A 131 6.95 -18.98 7.84
N ALA A 132 6.38 -20.17 7.89
CA ALA A 132 5.54 -20.65 8.99
C ALA A 132 6.29 -20.72 10.33
N ASN A 133 7.62 -20.87 10.30
CA ASN A 133 8.48 -20.89 11.48
C ASN A 133 8.81 -19.50 12.04
N ALA A 134 8.05 -18.47 11.65
CA ALA A 134 8.26 -17.09 12.09
C ALA A 134 9.64 -16.51 11.68
N THR A 135 10.10 -16.88 10.49
CA THR A 135 11.28 -16.26 9.86
C THR A 135 10.95 -15.72 8.49
N TYR A 136 11.86 -14.94 7.91
CA TYR A 136 11.65 -14.43 6.55
C TYR A 136 12.92 -14.24 5.76
N GLU A 137 12.74 -14.23 4.45
CA GLU A 137 13.74 -13.85 3.46
C GLU A 137 13.22 -12.68 2.63
N SER A 138 14.11 -11.82 2.14
CA SER A 138 13.70 -10.67 1.33
C SER A 138 14.58 -10.50 0.09
N ALA A 139 13.99 -10.05 -1.00
CA ALA A 139 14.70 -9.72 -2.24
C ALA A 139 14.27 -8.36 -2.79
N ARG A 140 15.17 -7.75 -3.57
CA ARG A 140 14.91 -6.55 -4.35
C ARG A 140 15.28 -6.79 -5.80
N MET A 141 14.43 -6.33 -6.69
CA MET A 141 14.60 -6.43 -8.13
C MET A 141 14.23 -5.08 -8.75
N LEU A 142 14.96 -4.72 -9.79
CA LEU A 142 14.73 -3.48 -10.53
C LEU A 142 14.14 -3.83 -11.91
N TYR A 143 13.13 -3.08 -12.30
CA TYR A 143 12.40 -3.24 -13.56
C TYR A 143 12.38 -1.93 -14.34
N GLU A 144 12.39 -2.04 -15.65
CA GLU A 144 12.11 -0.93 -16.56
C GLU A 144 11.07 -1.35 -17.60
N TYR A 145 10.33 -0.38 -18.13
CA TYR A 145 9.27 -0.66 -19.09
C TYR A 145 9.81 -0.72 -20.53
N ARG A 146 9.76 -1.87 -21.20
CA ARG A 146 10.26 -2.07 -22.57
C ARG A 146 9.24 -2.85 -23.39
N GLY A 147 8.89 -2.34 -24.57
CA GLY A 147 8.03 -3.05 -25.52
C GLY A 147 6.67 -3.49 -24.94
N GLY A 148 6.06 -2.64 -24.11
CA GLY A 148 4.78 -2.95 -23.47
C GLY A 148 4.86 -3.76 -22.16
N LYS A 149 6.07 -4.14 -21.71
CA LYS A 149 6.24 -5.00 -20.53
C LYS A 149 7.25 -4.46 -19.53
N TRP A 150 7.08 -4.83 -18.26
CA TRP A 150 8.07 -4.60 -17.21
C TRP A 150 9.13 -5.70 -17.29
N VAL A 151 10.39 -5.31 -17.51
CA VAL A 151 11.51 -6.23 -17.70
C VAL A 151 12.56 -5.96 -16.63
N ALA A 152 13.07 -7.03 -16.02
CA ALA A 152 14.13 -6.91 -15.02
C ALA A 152 15.43 -6.36 -15.65
N VAL A 153 16.07 -5.40 -14.99
CA VAL A 153 17.25 -4.68 -15.51
C VAL A 153 18.58 -5.16 -14.93
N ALA A 154 18.53 -5.89 -13.83
CA ALA A 154 19.70 -6.32 -13.07
C ALA A 154 19.60 -7.78 -12.57
N SER A 155 18.80 -8.63 -13.22
CA SER A 155 18.74 -10.05 -12.87
C SER A 155 20.03 -10.75 -13.30
N HIS A 156 20.96 -10.96 -12.38
CA HIS A 156 22.24 -11.66 -12.62
C HIS A 156 22.10 -13.17 -12.89
N SER A 157 20.90 -13.67 -13.15
CA SER A 157 20.69 -15.10 -13.18
C SER A 157 19.69 -15.48 -14.25
N GLY A 158 20.15 -16.16 -15.31
CA GLY A 158 19.33 -17.05 -16.12
C GLY A 158 18.76 -18.26 -15.34
N LEU A 159 18.65 -18.15 -14.02
CA LEU A 159 18.20 -19.18 -13.08
C LEU A 159 16.70 -19.07 -12.76
N ARG A 160 16.01 -18.03 -13.21
CA ARG A 160 14.56 -17.87 -12.98
C ARG A 160 13.78 -18.24 -14.23
N ALA A 161 12.71 -19.03 -14.03
CA ALA A 161 11.80 -19.41 -15.09
C ALA A 161 11.14 -18.17 -15.73
N PRO A 162 10.84 -18.17 -17.04
CA PRO A 162 10.14 -17.06 -17.70
C PRO A 162 8.83 -16.65 -17.01
N SER A 163 8.09 -17.62 -16.47
CA SER A 163 6.84 -17.41 -15.70
C SER A 163 7.03 -16.46 -14.52
N PHE A 164 8.21 -16.44 -13.89
CA PHE A 164 8.52 -15.53 -12.79
C PHE A 164 8.44 -14.07 -13.25
N PHE A 165 9.01 -13.74 -14.40
CA PHE A 165 9.01 -12.37 -14.91
C PHE A 165 7.62 -11.92 -15.37
N GLU A 166 6.80 -12.84 -15.90
CA GLU A 166 5.41 -12.54 -16.25
C GLU A 166 4.56 -12.24 -15.00
N GLN A 167 4.77 -12.98 -13.92
CA GLN A 167 4.11 -12.72 -12.65
C GLN A 167 4.50 -11.36 -12.05
N GLU A 168 5.79 -10.99 -12.14
CA GLU A 168 6.25 -9.68 -11.66
C GLU A 168 5.75 -8.53 -12.53
N HIS A 169 5.67 -8.73 -13.85
CA HIS A 169 5.04 -7.75 -14.74
C HIS A 169 3.58 -7.50 -14.37
N LEU A 170 2.81 -8.57 -14.11
CA LEU A 170 1.44 -8.47 -13.64
C LEU A 170 1.40 -7.75 -12.29
N ALA A 171 2.20 -8.17 -11.30
CA ALA A 171 2.27 -7.58 -9.97
C ALA A 171 2.49 -6.06 -9.99
N ILE A 172 3.38 -5.57 -10.88
CA ILE A 172 3.61 -4.13 -11.06
C ILE A 172 2.37 -3.44 -11.63
N GLN A 173 1.69 -4.02 -12.62
CA GLN A 173 0.43 -3.47 -13.15
C GLN A 173 -0.67 -3.42 -12.07
N LEU A 174 -0.75 -4.44 -11.22
CA LEU A 174 -1.69 -4.46 -10.10
C LEU A 174 -1.40 -3.32 -9.14
N ALA A 175 -0.14 -3.18 -8.74
CA ALA A 175 0.30 -2.09 -7.89
C ALA A 175 -0.05 -0.73 -8.51
N MET A 176 0.07 -0.54 -9.82
CA MET A 176 -0.34 0.71 -10.47
C MET A 176 -1.83 0.99 -10.33
N GLY A 177 -2.68 -0.03 -10.48
CA GLY A 177 -4.11 0.10 -10.22
C GLY A 177 -4.40 0.52 -8.78
N MET A 178 -3.72 -0.11 -7.81
CA MET A 178 -3.83 0.28 -6.39
C MET A 178 -3.35 1.72 -6.17
N ALA A 179 -2.26 2.14 -6.82
CA ALA A 179 -1.75 3.51 -6.73
C ALA A 179 -2.75 4.55 -7.25
N PHE A 180 -3.44 4.20 -8.34
CA PHE A 180 -4.50 5.02 -8.89
C PHE A 180 -5.68 5.12 -7.91
N SER A 181 -6.18 4.00 -7.37
CA SER A 181 -7.28 4.01 -6.39
C SER A 181 -6.95 4.84 -5.15
N ARG A 182 -5.71 4.76 -4.64
CA ARG A 182 -5.20 5.56 -3.53
C ARG A 182 -5.27 7.08 -3.76
N GLN A 183 -5.44 7.55 -5.01
CA GLN A 183 -5.66 8.97 -5.27
C GLN A 183 -7.05 9.45 -4.84
N TYR A 184 -8.04 8.56 -4.85
CA TYR A 184 -9.45 8.89 -4.66
C TYR A 184 -10.03 8.36 -3.35
N GLU A 185 -9.39 7.35 -2.76
CA GLU A 185 -9.88 6.70 -1.55
C GLU A 185 -9.12 7.15 -0.29
N TRP A 186 -9.83 7.19 0.84
CA TRP A 186 -9.21 7.39 2.13
C TRP A 186 -8.57 6.09 2.61
N ARG A 187 -7.63 6.22 3.53
CA ARG A 187 -6.96 5.06 4.12
C ARG A 187 -6.84 5.16 5.62
N VAL A 188 -6.94 4.01 6.27
CA VAL A 188 -6.61 3.83 7.67
C VAL A 188 -5.51 2.78 7.73
N SER A 189 -4.33 3.16 8.23
CA SER A 189 -3.25 2.25 8.55
C SER A 189 -3.28 1.90 10.04
N LEU A 190 -3.09 0.62 10.37
CA LEU A 190 -3.11 0.08 11.72
C LEU A 190 -1.89 -0.84 11.90
N GLY A 191 -1.24 -0.81 13.06
CA GLY A 191 -0.14 -1.72 13.41
C GLY A 191 0.30 -1.51 14.84
N TRP A 192 1.07 -2.43 15.41
CA TRP A 192 1.75 -2.17 16.68
C TRP A 192 2.92 -1.19 16.48
N ALA A 193 3.28 -0.44 17.52
CA ALA A 193 4.41 0.48 17.45
C ALA A 193 5.70 -0.28 17.10
N GLY A 194 6.46 0.23 16.12
CA GLY A 194 7.68 -0.43 15.62
C GLY A 194 7.44 -1.64 14.72
N CYS A 195 6.19 -1.99 14.44
CA CYS A 195 5.82 -3.15 13.63
C CYS A 195 5.34 -2.71 12.23
N PRO A 196 5.34 -3.62 11.24
CA PRO A 196 4.68 -3.37 9.96
C PRO A 196 3.19 -3.03 10.15
N THR A 197 2.68 -2.09 9.36
CA THR A 197 1.28 -1.65 9.39
C THR A 197 0.49 -2.22 8.21
N ILE A 198 -0.81 -2.49 8.41
CA ILE A 198 -1.77 -2.82 7.35
C ILE A 198 -2.60 -1.58 7.06
N SER A 199 -2.91 -1.37 5.79
CA SER A 199 -3.72 -0.26 5.29
C SER A 199 -5.06 -0.77 4.76
N PHE A 200 -6.15 -0.12 5.18
CA PHE A 200 -7.49 -0.39 4.70
C PHE A 200 -8.02 0.82 3.96
N LEU A 201 -8.61 0.59 2.79
CA LEU A 201 -9.38 1.58 2.07
C LEU A 201 -10.64 1.91 2.88
N THR A 202 -10.99 3.19 2.93
CA THR A 202 -12.17 3.68 3.61
C THR A 202 -12.69 4.93 2.91
N ASP A 203 -13.79 5.45 3.41
CA ASP A 203 -14.40 6.69 2.97
C ASP A 203 -14.38 7.74 4.10
N PRO A 204 -14.83 8.98 3.84
CA PRO A 204 -14.92 9.98 4.88
C PRO A 204 -15.82 9.59 6.07
N VAL A 205 -16.78 8.69 5.92
CA VAL A 205 -17.66 8.26 7.02
C VAL A 205 -16.94 7.22 7.89
N GLY A 206 -16.34 6.20 7.28
CA GLY A 206 -15.58 5.16 7.95
C GLY A 206 -14.39 5.73 8.71
N ALA A 207 -13.63 6.66 8.11
CA ALA A 207 -12.52 7.30 8.82
C ALA A 207 -12.97 8.12 10.04
N ARG A 208 -14.17 8.73 10.03
CA ARG A 208 -14.74 9.38 11.24
C ARG A 208 -15.03 8.38 12.35
N GLU A 209 -15.59 7.23 12.00
CA GLU A 209 -15.86 6.17 12.98
C GLU A 209 -14.56 5.63 13.57
N VAL A 210 -13.51 5.42 12.75
CA VAL A 210 -12.20 5.03 13.28
C VAL A 210 -11.66 6.09 14.25
N PHE A 211 -11.77 7.39 13.93
CA PHE A 211 -11.38 8.46 14.86
C PHE A 211 -12.19 8.46 16.16
N ARG A 212 -13.46 8.05 16.11
CA ARG A 212 -14.30 7.96 17.31
C ARG A 212 -13.81 6.90 18.28
N LEU A 213 -13.18 5.84 17.76
CA LEU A 213 -12.70 4.71 18.56
C LEU A 213 -11.38 5.00 19.28
N ARG A 214 -10.64 6.07 18.93
CA ARG A 214 -9.32 6.39 19.51
C ARG A 214 -9.33 6.55 21.04
N ASP A 215 -8.19 6.25 21.65
CA ASP A 215 -7.99 6.54 23.07
C ASP A 215 -7.83 8.05 23.28
N ILE A 216 -8.71 8.63 24.10
CA ILE A 216 -8.60 10.03 24.51
C ILE A 216 -8.18 10.04 25.98
N PRO A 217 -7.03 10.63 26.35
CA PRO A 217 -6.65 10.76 27.75
C PRO A 217 -7.76 11.46 28.54
N ASN A 218 -8.07 10.95 29.73
CA ASN A 218 -9.05 11.56 30.64
C ASN A 218 -8.73 13.06 30.82
N GLY A 219 -9.70 13.93 30.51
CA GLY A 219 -9.54 15.39 30.61
C GLY A 219 -9.20 16.12 29.30
N GLN A 220 -8.84 15.44 28.21
CA GLN A 220 -8.74 16.09 26.89
C GLN A 220 -10.09 16.10 26.17
N SER A 221 -10.55 17.29 25.78
CA SER A 221 -11.85 17.42 25.13
C SER A 221 -11.87 16.75 23.73
N ARG A 222 -12.82 15.84 23.54
CA ARG A 222 -13.22 15.20 22.26
C ARG A 222 -13.33 16.20 21.08
N ARG A 223 -13.52 17.49 21.37
CA ARG A 223 -13.58 18.61 20.41
C ARG A 223 -12.29 18.85 19.62
N SER A 224 -11.10 18.59 20.16
CA SER A 224 -9.86 18.81 19.38
C SER A 224 -9.75 17.81 18.21
N ALA A 225 -10.25 16.58 18.41
CA ALA A 225 -10.33 15.53 17.39
C ALA A 225 -11.16 15.95 16.17
N LEU A 226 -12.36 16.45 16.46
CA LEU A 226 -13.38 16.75 15.45
C LEU A 226 -13.05 18.03 14.68
N ARG A 227 -12.17 18.90 15.22
CA ARG A 227 -11.66 20.08 14.50
C ARG A 227 -10.84 19.74 13.26
N HIS A 228 -10.41 18.48 13.10
CA HIS A 228 -9.71 18.02 11.89
C HIS A 228 -10.65 17.59 10.75
N TRP A 229 -11.97 17.64 10.98
CA TRP A 229 -13.01 17.09 10.11
C TRP A 229 -14.09 18.09 9.71
N VAL A 230 -13.79 19.39 9.77
CA VAL A 230 -14.79 20.39 9.44
C VAL A 230 -14.73 20.68 7.94
N VAL A 231 -15.68 20.10 7.20
CA VAL A 231 -15.91 20.39 5.78
C VAL A 231 -16.07 21.91 5.59
N GLU A 232 -16.76 22.57 6.52
CA GLU A 232 -16.88 24.03 6.56
C GLU A 232 -16.86 24.55 7.98
N HIS A 233 -15.82 25.29 8.34
CA HIS A 233 -15.79 26.03 9.59
C HIS A 233 -16.30 27.45 9.36
N TRP A 234 -17.38 27.85 10.03
CA TRP A 234 -17.89 29.22 10.02
C TRP A 234 -17.49 29.91 11.34
N ARG A 235 -17.03 31.16 11.28
CA ARG A 235 -16.84 32.01 12.48
C ARG A 235 -17.69 33.26 12.32
N LYS A 236 -18.33 33.64 13.42
CA LYS A 236 -18.89 34.99 13.54
C LYS A 236 -17.76 36.01 13.50
N SER A 237 -17.97 37.08 12.73
CA SER A 237 -17.09 38.22 12.69
C SER A 237 -17.03 38.86 14.09
N ARG A 238 -15.85 39.31 14.52
CA ARG A 238 -15.72 40.06 15.78
C ARG A 238 -16.28 41.47 15.69
N ARG A 239 -16.51 41.96 14.48
CA ARG A 239 -17.00 43.32 14.21
C ARG A 239 -18.52 43.36 14.04
N ASP A 240 -19.14 42.27 13.58
CA ASP A 240 -20.56 42.17 13.35
C ASP A 240 -21.05 40.75 13.69
N ASP A 241 -21.95 40.64 14.67
CA ASP A 241 -22.45 39.34 15.16
C ASP A 241 -23.41 38.66 14.16
N ALA A 242 -23.90 39.41 13.16
CA ALA A 242 -24.72 38.91 12.06
C ALA A 242 -23.86 38.37 10.88
N GLU A 243 -22.60 38.77 10.79
CA GLU A 243 -21.71 38.36 9.71
C GLU A 243 -21.03 37.02 10.06
N VAL A 244 -21.35 35.98 9.29
CA VAL A 244 -20.68 34.67 9.37
C VAL A 244 -19.71 34.51 8.20
N ALA A 245 -18.42 34.43 8.52
CA ALA A 245 -17.38 34.18 7.52
C ALA A 245 -17.03 32.68 7.48
N LYS A 246 -17.04 32.10 6.28
CA LYS A 246 -16.49 30.76 6.04
C LYS A 246 -14.96 30.84 6.21
N VAL A 247 -14.46 30.25 7.28
CA VAL A 247 -13.07 30.40 7.72
C VAL A 247 -12.10 29.63 6.84
N ARG A 248 -12.51 28.46 6.33
CA ARG A 248 -11.87 27.62 5.27
C ARG A 248 -12.34 26.17 5.40
N THR A 249 -12.29 25.43 4.30
CA THR A 249 -12.28 23.96 4.28
C THR A 249 -10.83 23.52 4.52
N HIS A 250 -10.57 22.76 5.58
CA HIS A 250 -9.21 22.29 5.90
C HIS A 250 -9.19 20.80 6.19
N LEU A 251 -8.67 20.02 5.25
CA LEU A 251 -8.19 18.67 5.51
C LEU A 251 -6.70 18.76 5.88
N ARG A 252 -6.32 18.31 7.08
CA ARG A 252 -4.95 18.44 7.60
C ARG A 252 -3.95 17.42 7.04
N GLY A 253 -4.27 16.74 5.94
CA GLY A 253 -3.46 15.63 5.43
C GLY A 253 -3.51 14.43 6.38
N SER A 254 -2.39 13.71 6.53
CA SER A 254 -2.31 12.52 7.39
C SER A 254 -2.40 12.87 8.88
N THR A 255 -3.03 12.00 9.67
CA THR A 255 -3.12 12.15 11.13
C THR A 255 -2.84 10.82 11.82
N ASP A 256 -1.90 10.84 12.77
CA ASP A 256 -1.51 9.69 13.58
C ASP A 256 -2.17 9.74 14.96
N PHE A 257 -2.53 8.58 15.53
CA PHE A 257 -3.05 8.43 16.89
C PHE A 257 -2.86 6.99 17.40
N THR A 258 -3.16 6.76 18.67
CA THR A 258 -3.13 5.42 19.28
C THR A 258 -4.54 4.94 19.61
N TRP A 259 -4.80 3.65 19.42
CA TRP A 259 -6.05 3.00 19.78
C TRP A 259 -5.80 1.60 20.32
N ASN A 260 -6.11 1.35 21.59
CA ASN A 260 -5.87 0.05 22.26
C ASN A 260 -4.43 -0.46 22.07
N GLY A 261 -3.45 0.45 22.16
CA GLY A 261 -2.02 0.13 21.95
C GLY A 261 -1.60 0.00 20.48
N LEU A 262 -2.52 0.11 19.52
CA LEU A 262 -2.21 0.16 18.09
C LEU A 262 -1.81 1.57 17.68
N ALA A 263 -0.74 1.68 16.91
CA ALA A 263 -0.41 2.86 16.13
C ALA A 263 -1.34 2.92 14.90
N CYS A 264 -2.14 3.98 14.83
CA CYS A 264 -3.09 4.21 13.76
C CYS A 264 -2.72 5.47 12.99
N ARG A 265 -2.95 5.46 11.68
CA ARG A 265 -2.81 6.64 10.83
C ARG A 265 -3.98 6.71 9.87
N ILE A 266 -4.60 7.89 9.77
CA ILE A 266 -5.62 8.16 8.76
C ILE A 266 -5.02 9.06 7.69
N LEU A 267 -5.15 8.66 6.44
CA LEU A 267 -4.70 9.40 5.26
C LEU A 267 -5.93 9.74 4.40
N PRO A 268 -6.29 11.03 4.27
CA PRO A 268 -7.26 11.45 3.28
C PRO A 268 -6.80 11.12 1.87
N SER A 269 -7.74 10.99 0.94
CA SER A 269 -7.42 10.83 -0.48
C SER A 269 -6.65 12.06 -0.99
N ALA A 270 -5.74 11.85 -1.95
CA ALA A 270 -5.00 12.95 -2.56
C ALA A 270 -5.96 13.95 -3.23
N ASP A 271 -7.04 13.45 -3.81
CA ASP A 271 -8.07 14.24 -4.46
C ASP A 271 -8.80 15.18 -3.49
N ASP A 272 -9.21 14.67 -2.33
CA ASP A 272 -9.88 15.49 -1.31
C ASP A 272 -8.93 16.55 -0.72
N VAL A 273 -7.65 16.21 -0.55
CA VAL A 273 -6.63 17.20 -0.14
C VAL A 273 -6.49 18.32 -1.17
N ARG A 274 -6.46 18.00 -2.47
CA ARG A 274 -6.41 19.00 -3.55
C ARG A 274 -7.65 19.90 -3.54
N LYS A 275 -8.84 19.30 -3.45
CA LYS A 275 -10.13 20.02 -3.38
C LYS A 275 -10.18 20.97 -2.18
N ALA A 276 -9.72 20.53 -1.01
CA ALA A 276 -9.69 21.36 0.19
C ALA A 276 -8.62 22.46 0.14
N GLY A 277 -7.52 22.26 -0.58
CA GLY A 277 -6.46 23.24 -0.77
C GLY A 277 -6.84 24.45 -1.63
N GLY A 278 -8.03 24.47 -2.24
CA GLY A 278 -8.47 25.55 -3.11
C GLY A 278 -7.70 25.63 -4.43
N GLY A 279 -7.00 24.56 -4.81
CA GLY A 279 -6.39 24.45 -6.13
C GLY A 279 -7.49 24.32 -7.16
N ALA A 280 -7.79 25.41 -7.88
CA ALA A 280 -8.51 25.32 -9.14
C ALA A 280 -7.70 24.38 -10.04
N ALA A 281 -8.33 23.30 -10.50
CA ALA A 281 -7.78 22.38 -11.49
C ALA A 281 -7.64 23.09 -12.84
#